data_AF-A0A373BY51-F1
#
_entry.id   AF-A0A373BY51-F1
#
_cell.length_a   1.000
_cell.length_b   1.000
_cell.length_c   1.000
_cell.angle_alpha   90.00
_cell.angle_beta   90.00
_cell.angle_gamma   90.00
#
_symmetry.space_group_name_H-M   'P 1'
#
loop_
_entity.id
_entity.type
_entity.pdbx_description
1 polymer ?
#
loop_
_entity_poly.entity_id
_entity_poly.type
_entity_poly.pdbx_seq_one_letter_code
_entity_poly.pdbx_strand_id
1 'polypeptide(L)'
;MKKLISDYEDEKVDALIRKAVKEEAENINAPDRIKEEIDEKIGRNHIMSKNVNKKIGIYILAGIILLVIIIAISVIATGKKVPQSGEVSNPTFTDEDGKVYVAAFLKEMTENNLMVDVIEFITDDNEEKIRELNLTEDDMPDGYYIYNPDTETIVWKLDAQTVYTFIDWNGDFSDSEYPEEYTTTDVQEFKKYIETYENATPGMPFFFQIEDDVIRLVLEKPFA
;
A
#
# COMPACT_ATOMS: atom_id res chain seq x y z
N MET A 1 23.77 -70.51 -71.98
CA MET A 1 23.05 -69.21 -72.01
C MET A 1 21.98 -69.10 -70.91
N LYS A 2 22.25 -69.60 -69.69
CA LYS A 2 21.31 -69.56 -68.54
C LYS A 2 21.96 -69.19 -67.19
N LYS A 3 23.29 -69.05 -67.15
CA LYS A 3 24.04 -68.71 -65.93
C LYS A 3 24.20 -67.20 -65.71
N LEU A 4 24.11 -66.39 -66.77
CA LEU A 4 24.32 -64.93 -66.72
C LEU A 4 23.04 -64.12 -66.43
N ILE A 5 21.86 -64.73 -66.48
CA ILE A 5 20.59 -64.03 -66.25
C ILE A 5 20.16 -64.16 -64.78
N SER A 6 20.51 -65.27 -64.11
CA SER A 6 20.25 -65.49 -62.68
C SER A 6 21.01 -64.47 -61.82
N ASP A 7 22.30 -64.30 -62.09
CA ASP A 7 23.19 -63.45 -61.28
C ASP A 7 22.82 -61.95 -61.40
N TYR A 8 22.22 -61.51 -62.53
CA TYR A 8 21.82 -60.11 -62.75
C TYR A 8 20.52 -59.73 -62.04
N GLU A 9 19.59 -60.67 -61.90
CA GLU A 9 18.33 -60.46 -61.17
C GLU A 9 18.57 -60.45 -59.65
N ASP A 10 19.43 -61.34 -59.14
CA ASP A 10 19.76 -61.41 -57.71
C ASP A 10 20.51 -60.16 -57.22
N GLU A 11 21.43 -59.60 -58.02
CA GLU A 11 22.15 -58.37 -57.65
C GLU A 11 21.22 -57.13 -57.60
N LYS A 12 20.22 -57.06 -58.48
CA LYS A 12 19.22 -55.98 -58.47
C LYS A 12 18.28 -56.08 -57.28
N VAL A 13 17.86 -57.30 -56.91
CA VAL A 13 17.01 -57.52 -55.73
C VAL A 13 17.78 -57.16 -54.46
N ASP A 14 19.05 -57.56 -54.35
CA ASP A 14 19.88 -57.25 -53.19
C ASP A 14 20.16 -55.73 -53.07
N ALA A 15 20.34 -55.03 -54.20
CA ALA A 15 20.48 -53.58 -54.23
C ALA A 15 19.20 -52.85 -53.80
N LEU A 16 18.02 -53.35 -54.21
CA LEU A 16 16.73 -52.79 -53.81
C LEU A 16 16.45 -53.02 -52.32
N ILE A 17 16.78 -54.21 -51.79
CA ILE A 17 16.65 -54.51 -50.36
C ILE A 17 17.60 -53.63 -49.55
N ARG A 18 18.87 -53.47 -49.95
CA ARG A 18 19.81 -52.58 -49.25
C ARG A 18 19.35 -51.12 -49.28
N LYS A 19 18.77 -50.66 -50.38
CA LYS A 19 18.23 -49.30 -50.47
C LYS A 19 17.02 -49.11 -49.56
N ALA A 20 16.08 -50.06 -49.56
CA ALA A 20 14.90 -50.02 -48.69
C ALA A 20 15.28 -50.09 -47.20
N VAL A 21 16.21 -50.97 -46.83
CA VAL A 21 16.70 -51.08 -45.44
C VAL A 21 17.44 -49.81 -45.01
N LYS A 22 18.19 -49.15 -45.91
CA LYS A 22 18.86 -47.88 -45.60
C LYS A 22 17.88 -46.73 -45.43
N GLU A 23 16.86 -46.64 -46.30
CA GLU A 23 15.82 -45.62 -46.24
C GLU A 23 14.92 -45.80 -44.99
N GLU A 24 14.64 -47.05 -44.61
CA GLU A 24 13.93 -47.35 -43.38
C GLU A 24 14.79 -47.03 -42.14
N ALA A 25 16.09 -47.39 -42.13
CA ALA A 25 17.03 -47.07 -41.04
C ALA A 25 17.22 -45.56 -40.82
N GLU A 26 17.23 -44.75 -41.89
CA GLU A 26 17.27 -43.28 -41.79
C GLU A 26 15.96 -42.70 -41.21
N ASN A 27 14.81 -43.37 -41.39
CA ASN A 27 13.53 -42.94 -40.84
C ASN A 27 13.33 -43.32 -39.36
N ILE A 28 13.93 -44.43 -38.89
CA ILE A 28 13.89 -44.84 -37.46
C ILE A 28 14.86 -44.01 -36.59
N ASN A 29 15.91 -43.43 -37.18
CA ASN A 29 16.82 -42.51 -36.48
C ASN A 29 16.34 -41.04 -36.51
N ALA A 30 15.04 -40.83 -36.77
CA ALA A 30 14.39 -39.53 -36.65
C ALA A 30 14.13 -39.00 -35.21
N PRO A 31 14.40 -39.68 -34.07
CA PRO A 31 14.15 -39.04 -32.78
C PRO A 31 15.16 -37.93 -32.50
N ASP A 32 16.41 -38.02 -32.98
CA ASP A 32 17.43 -37.02 -32.64
C ASP A 32 17.25 -35.70 -33.41
N ARG A 33 16.89 -35.74 -34.69
CA ARG A 33 16.54 -34.51 -35.44
C ARG A 33 15.27 -33.84 -34.91
N ILE A 34 14.28 -34.64 -34.53
CA ILE A 34 13.04 -34.13 -33.94
C ILE A 34 13.31 -33.57 -32.53
N LYS A 35 14.17 -34.20 -31.74
CA LYS A 35 14.59 -33.68 -30.42
C LYS A 35 15.40 -32.40 -30.55
N GLU A 36 16.33 -32.30 -31.49
CA GLU A 36 17.13 -31.09 -31.69
C GLU A 36 16.27 -29.91 -32.15
N GLU A 37 15.29 -30.14 -33.03
CA GLU A 37 14.34 -29.10 -33.46
C GLU A 37 13.37 -28.69 -32.32
N ILE A 38 12.96 -29.64 -31.48
CA ILE A 38 12.12 -29.39 -30.30
C ILE A 38 12.91 -28.61 -29.24
N ASP A 39 14.15 -29.01 -28.94
CA ASP A 39 14.99 -28.35 -27.94
C ASP A 39 15.41 -26.93 -28.41
N GLU A 40 15.66 -26.73 -29.71
CA GLU A 40 15.90 -25.39 -30.28
C GLU A 40 14.63 -24.51 -30.22
N LYS A 41 13.44 -25.08 -30.49
CA LYS A 41 12.15 -24.35 -30.32
C LYS A 41 11.86 -24.04 -28.85
N ILE A 42 12.11 -24.96 -27.93
CA ILE A 42 11.90 -24.76 -26.48
C ILE A 42 12.90 -23.73 -25.95
N GLY A 43 14.17 -23.81 -26.33
CA GLY A 43 15.21 -22.83 -25.97
C GLY A 43 14.89 -21.43 -26.49
N ARG A 44 14.49 -21.30 -27.76
CA ARG A 44 14.02 -20.01 -28.32
C ARG A 44 12.77 -19.49 -27.62
N ASN A 45 11.80 -20.35 -27.29
CA ASN A 45 10.59 -19.97 -26.55
C ASN A 45 10.90 -19.53 -25.11
N HIS A 46 11.90 -20.12 -24.45
CA HIS A 46 12.30 -19.72 -23.10
C HIS A 46 13.04 -18.37 -23.10
N ILE A 47 13.90 -18.11 -24.09
CA ILE A 47 14.57 -16.80 -24.27
C ILE A 47 13.55 -15.71 -24.67
N MET A 48 12.61 -16.04 -25.56
CA MET A 48 11.48 -15.16 -25.91
C MET A 48 10.58 -14.88 -24.69
N SER A 49 10.25 -15.87 -23.87
CA SER A 49 9.43 -15.71 -22.66
C SER A 49 10.10 -14.80 -21.61
N LYS A 50 11.41 -14.94 -21.36
CA LYS A 50 12.14 -14.03 -20.46
C LYS A 50 12.18 -12.59 -20.96
N ASN A 51 12.38 -12.39 -22.27
CA ASN A 51 12.38 -11.06 -22.88
C ASN A 51 10.97 -10.46 -22.95
N VAL A 52 9.93 -11.28 -23.14
CA VAL A 52 8.53 -10.86 -23.10
C VAL A 52 8.12 -10.50 -21.67
N ASN A 53 8.48 -11.28 -20.65
CA ASN A 53 8.18 -10.96 -19.25
C ASN A 53 8.99 -9.77 -18.73
N LYS A 54 10.26 -9.60 -19.16
CA LYS A 54 11.05 -8.39 -18.86
C LYS A 54 10.47 -7.16 -19.56
N LYS A 55 10.04 -7.28 -20.82
CA LYS A 55 9.34 -6.21 -21.54
C LYS A 55 7.98 -5.90 -20.91
N ILE A 56 7.16 -6.90 -20.59
CA ILE A 56 5.88 -6.76 -19.90
C ILE A 56 6.07 -6.13 -18.52
N GLY A 57 7.08 -6.54 -17.74
CA GLY A 57 7.40 -5.91 -16.45
C GLY A 57 7.81 -4.44 -16.60
N ILE A 58 8.59 -4.10 -17.64
CA ILE A 58 8.91 -2.71 -17.98
C ILE A 58 7.67 -1.95 -18.45
N TYR A 59 6.76 -2.56 -19.21
CA TYR A 59 5.50 -1.94 -19.64
C TYR A 59 4.47 -1.80 -18.51
N ILE A 60 4.48 -2.69 -17.51
CA ILE A 60 3.67 -2.56 -16.31
C ILE A 60 4.22 -1.43 -15.44
N LEU A 61 5.54 -1.35 -15.21
CA LEU A 61 6.14 -0.26 -14.44
C LEU A 61 6.04 1.10 -15.16
N ALA A 62 6.34 1.14 -16.46
CA ALA A 62 6.16 2.34 -17.28
C ALA A 62 4.68 2.70 -17.44
N GLY A 63 3.78 1.72 -17.47
CA GLY A 63 2.33 1.91 -17.48
C GLY A 63 1.81 2.50 -16.17
N ILE A 64 2.30 2.03 -15.01
CA ILE A 64 1.99 2.60 -13.69
C ILE A 64 2.53 4.03 -13.60
N ILE A 65 3.78 4.28 -14.02
CA ILE A 65 4.36 5.63 -14.03
C ILE A 65 3.60 6.56 -14.98
N LEU A 66 3.20 6.08 -16.17
CA LEU A 66 2.37 6.84 -17.11
C LEU A 66 0.95 7.07 -16.56
N LEU A 67 0.37 6.12 -15.82
CA LEU A 67 -0.93 6.28 -15.15
C LEU A 67 -0.86 7.35 -14.05
N VAL A 68 0.22 7.38 -13.25
CA VAL A 68 0.47 8.41 -12.24
C VAL A 68 0.71 9.77 -12.88
N ILE A 69 1.44 9.84 -14.00
CA ILE A 69 1.65 11.08 -14.76
C ILE A 69 0.36 11.54 -15.46
N ILE A 70 -0.49 10.63 -15.96
CA ILE A 70 -1.79 10.98 -16.52
C ILE A 70 -2.73 11.49 -15.43
N ILE A 71 -2.72 10.93 -14.21
CA ILE A 71 -3.46 11.49 -13.07
C ILE A 71 -2.92 12.88 -12.74
N ALA A 72 -1.59 13.08 -12.69
CA ALA A 72 -0.98 14.38 -12.43
C ALA A 72 -1.24 15.43 -13.53
N ILE A 73 -1.32 15.04 -14.81
CA ILE A 73 -1.62 15.93 -15.94
C ILE A 73 -3.13 16.16 -16.10
N SER A 74 -3.97 15.16 -15.78
CA SER A 74 -5.44 15.31 -15.80
C SER A 74 -5.94 16.29 -14.73
N VAL A 75 -5.20 16.44 -13.63
CA VAL A 75 -5.42 17.50 -12.63
C VAL A 75 -5.15 18.90 -13.19
N ILE A 76 -4.37 19.04 -14.28
CA ILE A 76 -3.94 20.35 -14.79
C ILE A 76 -4.70 20.78 -16.06
N ALA A 77 -5.31 19.88 -16.85
CA ALA A 77 -5.79 20.22 -18.19
C ALA A 77 -7.30 20.15 -18.46
N THR A 78 -8.14 19.72 -17.52
CA THR A 78 -9.60 19.81 -17.70
C THR A 78 -10.28 20.00 -16.36
N GLY A 79 -10.84 21.19 -16.15
CA GLY A 79 -11.78 21.52 -15.07
C GLY A 79 -13.10 20.77 -15.20
N LYS A 80 -13.04 19.44 -15.19
CA LYS A 80 -14.17 18.56 -14.99
C LYS A 80 -13.94 17.89 -13.64
N LYS A 81 -14.64 18.42 -12.64
CA LYS A 81 -14.78 17.83 -11.32
C LYS A 81 -15.08 16.33 -11.51
N VAL A 82 -14.09 15.49 -11.24
CA VAL A 82 -14.35 14.14 -10.78
C VAL A 82 -15.31 14.32 -9.61
N PRO A 83 -16.41 13.57 -9.51
CA PRO A 83 -17.22 13.63 -8.30
C PRO A 83 -16.26 13.25 -7.18
N GLN A 84 -15.84 14.25 -6.40
CA GLN A 84 -15.38 14.04 -5.04
C GLN A 84 -16.39 13.05 -4.47
N SER A 85 -15.89 11.87 -4.07
CA SER A 85 -16.52 11.12 -2.99
C SER A 85 -17.01 12.18 -2.01
N GLY A 86 -18.33 12.20 -1.74
CA GLY A 86 -18.97 13.31 -1.04
C GLY A 86 -18.09 13.79 0.10
N GLU A 87 -17.85 15.09 0.17
CA GLU A 87 -17.00 15.72 1.17
C GLU A 87 -17.56 15.39 2.56
N VAL A 88 -17.16 14.24 3.12
CA VAL A 88 -17.44 13.87 4.50
C VAL A 88 -16.46 14.71 5.30
N SER A 89 -16.93 15.86 5.77
CA SER A 89 -16.18 16.70 6.70
C SER A 89 -15.97 15.90 7.99
N ASN A 90 -14.72 15.78 8.43
CA ASN A 90 -14.42 15.18 9.73
C ASN A 90 -15.15 15.95 10.85
N PRO A 91 -15.66 15.27 11.89
CA PRO A 91 -16.17 15.96 13.07
C PRO A 91 -15.08 16.85 13.68
N THR A 92 -15.48 18.02 14.15
CA THR A 92 -14.57 19.01 14.73
C THR A 92 -14.99 19.38 16.14
N PHE A 93 -14.00 19.55 17.00
CA PHE A 93 -14.13 20.07 18.34
C PHE A 93 -13.54 21.49 18.40
N THR A 94 -14.19 22.42 19.09
CA THR A 94 -13.68 23.77 19.33
C THR A 94 -13.40 23.92 20.82
N ASP A 95 -12.18 24.26 21.20
CA ASP A 95 -11.84 24.49 22.61
C ASP A 95 -12.27 25.88 23.11
N GLU A 96 -12.07 26.15 24.40
CA GLU A 96 -12.44 27.40 25.07
C GLU A 96 -11.78 28.65 24.45
N ASP A 97 -10.61 28.48 23.82
CA ASP A 97 -9.90 29.56 23.11
C ASP A 97 -10.46 29.81 21.70
N GLY A 98 -11.45 29.02 21.26
CA GLY A 98 -12.00 29.07 19.91
C GLY A 98 -11.14 28.37 18.87
N LYS A 99 -10.17 27.53 19.27
CA LYS A 99 -9.34 26.76 18.34
C LYS A 99 -10.08 25.49 17.93
N VAL A 100 -10.06 25.21 16.63
CA VAL A 100 -10.75 24.04 16.05
C VAL A 100 -9.76 22.91 15.85
N TYR A 101 -10.18 21.69 16.20
CA TYR A 101 -9.42 20.47 16.04
C TYR A 101 -10.30 19.34 15.50
N VAL A 102 -9.66 18.37 14.87
CA VAL A 102 -10.22 17.02 14.67
C VAL A 102 -9.66 16.13 15.76
N ALA A 103 -10.50 15.35 16.44
CA ALA A 103 -10.06 14.39 17.44
C ALA A 103 -9.98 12.99 16.82
N ALA A 104 -8.92 12.24 17.11
CA ALA A 104 -8.76 10.89 16.56
C ALA A 104 -7.87 10.01 17.44
N PHE A 105 -8.13 8.70 17.44
CA PHE A 105 -7.21 7.71 17.99
C PHE A 105 -6.07 7.44 17.02
N LEU A 106 -4.83 7.52 17.51
CA LEU A 106 -3.66 7.13 16.75
C LEU A 106 -3.60 5.60 16.66
N LYS A 107 -3.50 5.06 15.44
CA LYS A 107 -3.39 3.61 15.21
C LYS A 107 -1.99 3.18 14.78
N GLU A 108 -1.43 3.88 13.80
CA GLU A 108 -0.07 3.61 13.32
C GLU A 108 0.61 4.90 12.86
N MET A 109 1.94 4.92 12.93
CA MET A 109 2.75 6.07 12.54
C MET A 109 3.97 5.65 11.73
N THR A 110 4.24 6.42 10.68
CA THR A 110 5.48 6.40 9.90
C THR A 110 6.11 7.80 9.91
N GLU A 111 7.27 7.96 9.27
CA GLU A 111 7.93 9.28 9.18
C GLU A 111 7.11 10.32 8.39
N ASN A 112 6.26 9.87 7.47
CA ASN A 112 5.56 10.74 6.52
C ASN A 112 4.04 10.69 6.65
N ASN A 113 3.50 9.76 7.43
CA ASN A 113 2.06 9.55 7.53
C ASN A 113 1.65 9.09 8.91
N LEU A 114 0.44 9.49 9.29
CA LEU A 114 -0.25 9.06 10.48
C LEU A 114 -1.57 8.38 10.09
N MET A 115 -1.77 7.13 10.53
CA MET A 115 -3.05 6.44 10.40
C MET A 115 -3.84 6.61 11.68
N VAL A 116 -5.06 7.12 11.54
CA VAL A 116 -5.94 7.48 12.65
C VAL A 116 -7.35 6.97 12.44
N ASP A 117 -8.09 6.88 13.54
CA ASP A 117 -9.52 6.55 13.62
C ASP A 117 -10.22 7.79 14.19
N VAL A 118 -10.91 8.53 13.33
CA VAL A 118 -11.50 9.83 13.66
C VAL A 118 -12.72 9.63 14.52
N ILE A 119 -12.81 10.40 15.60
CA ILE A 119 -13.91 10.33 16.56
C ILE A 119 -14.60 11.67 16.68
N GLU A 120 -15.85 11.65 17.14
CA GLU A 120 -16.53 12.85 17.58
C GLU A 120 -16.31 13.03 19.09
N PHE A 121 -15.57 14.08 19.46
CA PHE A 121 -15.29 14.44 20.85
C PHE A 121 -16.36 15.43 21.33
N ILE A 122 -17.17 15.03 22.30
CA ILE A 122 -18.34 15.78 22.75
C ILE A 122 -18.12 16.23 24.19
N THR A 123 -18.10 17.54 24.42
CA THR A 123 -18.02 18.15 25.77
C THR A 123 -19.41 18.40 26.36
N ASP A 124 -19.46 18.58 27.67
CA ASP A 124 -20.71 18.77 28.44
C ASP A 124 -21.50 20.05 28.08
N ASP A 125 -20.87 20.99 27.39
CA ASP A 125 -21.48 22.20 26.85
C ASP A 125 -22.14 22.01 25.46
N ASN A 126 -21.94 20.86 24.80
CA ASN A 126 -22.54 20.57 23.50
C ASN A 126 -23.97 20.02 23.64
N GLU A 127 -24.91 20.93 23.99
CA GLU A 127 -26.32 20.59 24.24
C GLU A 127 -27.01 19.89 23.05
N GLU A 128 -26.60 20.19 21.82
CA GLU A 128 -27.18 19.57 20.61
C GLU A 128 -26.85 18.08 20.56
N LYS A 129 -25.57 17.72 20.69
CA LYS A 129 -25.10 16.33 20.66
C LYS A 129 -25.55 15.52 21.86
N ILE A 130 -25.55 16.13 23.05
CA ILE A 130 -26.07 15.51 24.28
C ILE A 130 -27.54 15.09 24.08
N ARG A 131 -28.36 15.96 23.49
CA ARG A 131 -29.76 15.65 23.21
C ARG A 131 -29.94 14.64 22.08
N GLU A 132 -29.15 14.73 21.02
CA GLU A 132 -29.18 13.81 19.88
C GLU A 132 -28.89 12.37 20.34
N LEU A 133 -27.86 12.20 21.17
CA LEU A 133 -27.38 10.91 21.63
C LEU A 133 -28.05 10.45 22.95
N ASN A 134 -28.88 11.29 23.56
CA ASN A 134 -29.49 11.07 24.88
C ASN A 134 -28.46 10.79 25.99
N LEU A 135 -27.35 11.54 25.99
CA LEU A 135 -26.30 11.43 27.00
C LEU A 135 -26.77 11.99 28.35
N THR A 136 -26.27 11.41 29.43
CA THR A 136 -26.47 11.84 30.80
C THR A 136 -25.14 12.20 31.47
N GLU A 137 -25.19 12.85 32.63
CA GLU A 137 -23.98 13.14 33.42
C GLU A 137 -23.19 11.86 33.75
N ASP A 138 -23.88 10.73 33.95
CA ASP A 138 -23.25 9.44 34.23
C ASP A 138 -22.46 8.90 33.03
N ASP A 139 -22.79 9.31 31.80
CA ASP A 139 -22.07 8.96 30.58
C ASP A 139 -20.82 9.84 30.36
N MET A 140 -20.71 10.95 31.09
CA MET A 140 -19.66 11.97 30.94
C MET A 140 -18.96 12.27 32.27
N PRO A 141 -18.46 11.25 33.01
CA PRO A 141 -17.90 11.45 34.34
C PRO A 141 -16.67 12.39 34.35
N ASP A 142 -15.94 12.44 33.23
CA ASP A 142 -14.75 13.27 33.04
C ASP A 142 -15.08 14.56 32.25
N GLY A 143 -16.37 14.90 32.09
CA GLY A 143 -16.83 16.11 31.36
C GLY A 143 -16.87 15.98 29.84
N TYR A 144 -16.62 14.79 29.29
CA TYR A 144 -16.70 14.54 27.85
C TYR A 144 -17.23 13.12 27.53
N TYR A 145 -17.65 12.93 26.28
CA TYR A 145 -18.04 11.65 25.69
C TYR A 145 -17.32 11.47 24.35
N ILE A 146 -16.77 10.26 24.12
CA ILE A 146 -16.17 9.89 22.83
C ILE A 146 -17.21 9.10 22.04
N TYR A 147 -17.76 9.73 21.02
CA TYR A 147 -18.66 9.06 20.08
C TYR A 147 -17.86 8.52 18.90
N ASN A 148 -17.73 7.19 18.82
CA ASN A 148 -17.07 6.50 17.72
C ASN A 148 -17.91 5.33 17.19
N PRO A 149 -18.98 5.59 16.41
CA PRO A 149 -19.79 4.54 15.81
C PRO A 149 -19.11 3.87 14.59
N ASP A 150 -18.11 4.51 14.00
CA ASP A 150 -17.42 4.09 12.77
C ASP A 150 -15.91 4.06 12.99
N THR A 151 -15.33 2.86 12.99
CA THR A 151 -13.91 2.64 13.25
C THR A 151 -13.06 2.63 11.98
N GLU A 152 -13.56 3.18 10.87
CA GLU A 152 -12.77 3.34 9.65
C GLU A 152 -11.54 4.22 9.89
N THR A 153 -10.40 3.80 9.33
CA THR A 153 -9.16 4.54 9.46
C THR A 153 -8.88 5.41 8.24
N ILE A 154 -8.30 6.57 8.51
CA ILE A 154 -7.81 7.49 7.48
C ILE A 154 -6.33 7.74 7.66
N VAL A 155 -5.68 8.16 6.58
CA VAL A 155 -4.24 8.44 6.57
C VAL A 155 -4.02 9.91 6.24
N TRP A 156 -3.41 10.64 7.16
CA TRP A 156 -2.97 12.01 6.95
C TRP A 156 -1.46 12.09 6.76
N LYS A 157 -1.00 13.12 6.06
CA LYS A 157 0.42 13.35 5.80
C LYS A 157 1.06 14.13 6.95
N LEU A 158 2.30 13.78 7.24
CA LEU A 158 3.21 14.53 8.08
C LEU A 158 4.24 15.23 7.18
N ASP A 159 4.68 16.41 7.56
CA ASP A 159 5.80 17.08 6.92
C ASP A 159 6.76 17.67 7.96
N ALA A 160 7.86 18.27 7.50
CA ALA A 160 8.88 18.85 8.38
C ALA A 160 8.39 20.08 9.18
N GLN A 161 7.18 20.58 8.90
CA GLN A 161 6.55 21.69 9.61
C GLN A 161 5.47 21.22 10.59
N THR A 162 5.14 19.92 10.61
CA THR A 162 4.21 19.38 11.60
C THR A 162 4.77 19.60 13.01
N VAL A 163 3.97 20.24 13.85
CA VAL A 163 4.26 20.46 15.26
C VAL A 163 3.62 19.36 16.09
N TYR A 164 4.37 18.81 17.04
CA TYR A 164 3.90 17.83 18.01
C TYR A 164 4.00 18.43 19.40
N THR A 165 2.88 18.49 20.11
CA THR A 165 2.79 18.96 21.50
C THR A 165 2.17 17.85 22.34
N PHE A 166 2.91 17.37 23.34
CA PHE A 166 2.50 16.26 24.20
C PHE A 166 3.00 16.44 25.64
N ILE A 167 2.48 15.65 26.57
CA ILE A 167 2.86 15.75 27.98
C ILE A 167 4.03 14.79 28.24
N ASP A 168 5.19 15.33 28.61
CA ASP A 168 6.33 14.52 29.06
C ASP A 168 6.08 14.04 30.49
N TRP A 169 5.36 12.92 30.59
CA TRP A 169 4.95 12.34 31.87
C TRP A 169 6.13 11.86 32.74
N ASN A 170 7.26 11.49 32.14
CA ASN A 170 8.38 10.82 32.81
C ASN A 170 9.69 11.62 32.79
N GLY A 171 9.76 12.77 32.12
CA GLY A 171 10.99 13.54 31.94
C GLY A 171 11.94 12.91 30.90
N ASP A 172 11.40 12.21 29.89
CA ASP A 172 12.20 11.52 28.86
C ASP A 172 12.61 12.44 27.70
N PHE A 173 12.04 13.64 27.63
CA PHE A 173 12.17 14.60 26.53
C PHE A 173 12.57 16.00 26.99
N SER A 174 12.12 16.40 28.17
CA SER A 174 12.40 17.69 28.81
C SER A 174 13.46 17.55 29.92
N ASP A 175 14.32 18.57 30.07
CA ASP A 175 15.32 18.64 31.16
C ASP A 175 14.73 19.24 32.45
N SER A 176 13.40 19.27 32.58
CA SER A 176 12.65 20.02 33.60
C SER A 176 11.87 19.10 34.56
N GLU A 177 11.07 19.70 35.45
CA GLU A 177 10.26 18.95 36.42
C GLU A 177 9.00 18.41 35.72
N TYR A 178 8.80 17.09 35.77
CA TYR A 178 7.70 16.40 35.09
C TYR A 178 6.49 16.18 36.03
N PRO A 179 5.25 16.12 35.49
CA PRO A 179 4.90 16.22 34.06
C PRO A 179 4.94 17.66 33.53
N GLU A 180 5.42 17.85 32.30
CA GLU A 180 5.44 19.14 31.60
C GLU A 180 5.06 18.99 30.12
N GLU A 181 4.48 20.04 29.53
CA GLU A 181 4.22 20.10 28.09
C GLU A 181 5.54 20.21 27.30
N TYR A 182 5.72 19.32 26.32
CA TYR A 182 6.86 19.31 25.42
C TYR A 182 6.40 19.55 23.98
N THR A 183 7.09 20.42 23.26
CA THR A 183 6.79 20.75 21.86
C THR A 183 8.02 20.55 20.97
N THR A 184 7.85 19.83 19.86
CA THR A 184 8.89 19.55 18.87
C THR A 184 8.34 19.50 17.45
N THR A 185 9.22 19.59 16.46
CA THR A 185 8.91 19.26 15.05
C THR A 185 9.64 17.99 14.59
N ASP A 186 10.38 17.33 15.48
CA ASP A 186 11.07 16.08 15.17
C ASP A 186 10.10 14.89 15.30
N VAL A 187 9.77 14.31 14.15
CA VAL A 187 8.89 13.14 14.05
C VAL A 187 9.45 11.93 14.83
N GLN A 188 10.77 11.81 14.98
CA GLN A 188 11.39 10.70 15.70
C GLN A 188 11.22 10.84 17.22
N GLU A 189 11.23 12.07 17.74
CA GLU A 189 10.94 12.33 19.14
C GLU A 189 9.48 12.00 19.46
N PHE A 190 8.54 12.47 18.62
CA PHE A 190 7.13 12.12 18.80
C PHE A 190 6.88 10.61 18.65
N LYS A 191 7.55 9.94 17.70
CA LYS A 191 7.45 8.48 17.59
C LYS A 191 7.96 7.77 18.84
N LYS A 192 9.11 8.20 19.39
CA LYS A 192 9.64 7.68 20.66
C LYS A 192 8.63 7.90 21.80
N TYR A 193 7.92 9.02 21.81
CA TYR A 193 6.86 9.29 22.78
C TYR A 193 5.71 8.28 22.65
N ILE A 194 5.20 8.05 21.43
CA ILE A 194 4.14 7.06 21.20
C ILE A 194 4.57 5.64 21.60
N GLU A 195 5.84 5.28 21.41
CA GLU A 195 6.39 3.99 21.83
C GLU A 195 6.41 3.78 23.37
N THR A 196 6.15 4.82 24.17
CA THR A 196 6.01 4.69 25.63
C THR A 196 4.66 4.08 26.06
N TYR A 197 3.63 4.16 25.21
CA TYR A 197 2.33 3.54 25.46
C TYR A 197 2.36 2.04 25.20
N GLU A 198 1.49 1.28 25.88
CA GLU A 198 1.35 -0.15 25.66
C GLU A 198 1.01 -0.43 24.18
N ASN A 199 1.82 -1.26 23.52
CA ASN A 199 1.72 -1.58 22.09
C ASN A 199 1.76 -0.34 21.16
N ALA A 200 2.36 0.77 21.59
CA ALA A 200 2.38 2.03 20.85
C ALA A 200 0.98 2.54 20.45
N THR A 201 -0.04 2.19 21.24
CA THR A 201 -1.45 2.57 20.99
C THR A 201 -1.97 3.34 22.20
N PRO A 202 -1.95 4.68 22.17
CA PRO A 202 -2.54 5.49 23.22
C PRO A 202 -4.04 5.16 23.36
N GLY A 203 -4.50 4.98 24.60
CA GLY A 203 -5.93 4.73 24.89
C GLY A 203 -6.81 5.98 24.81
N MET A 204 -6.20 7.16 24.62
CA MET A 204 -6.85 8.47 24.57
C MET A 204 -6.70 9.09 23.17
N PRO A 205 -7.67 9.89 22.71
CA PRO A 205 -7.56 10.57 21.43
C PRO A 205 -6.54 11.71 21.49
N PHE A 206 -5.91 11.98 20.35
CA PHE A 206 -5.14 13.19 20.10
C PHE A 206 -5.98 14.19 19.32
N PHE A 207 -5.56 15.45 19.35
CA PHE A 207 -6.22 16.56 18.65
C PHE A 207 -5.33 17.07 17.53
N PHE A 208 -5.94 17.29 16.37
CA PHE A 208 -5.23 17.58 15.13
C PHE A 208 -5.71 18.87 14.50
N GLN A 209 -4.78 19.68 14.00
CA GLN A 209 -5.07 20.71 13.00
C GLN A 209 -4.54 20.26 11.66
N ILE A 210 -5.40 20.26 10.64
CA ILE A 210 -5.13 19.67 9.33
C ILE A 210 -5.43 20.71 8.25
N GLU A 211 -4.52 20.86 7.30
CA GLU A 211 -4.67 21.71 6.12
C GLU A 211 -4.31 20.89 4.88
N ASP A 212 -5.22 20.78 3.91
CA ASP A 212 -4.99 20.06 2.65
C ASP A 212 -4.41 18.64 2.83
N ASP A 213 -5.00 17.87 3.76
CA ASP A 213 -4.57 16.51 4.18
C ASP A 213 -3.17 16.43 4.85
N VAL A 214 -2.60 17.57 5.22
CA VAL A 214 -1.31 17.66 5.94
C VAL A 214 -1.56 18.11 7.37
N ILE A 215 -1.04 17.34 8.33
CA ILE A 215 -1.11 17.68 9.75
C ILE A 215 -0.18 18.87 10.03
N ARG A 216 -0.73 19.93 10.61
CA ARG A 216 0.01 21.09 11.11
C ARG A 216 0.33 20.98 12.59
N LEU A 217 -0.60 20.40 13.36
CA LEU A 217 -0.45 20.20 14.80
C LEU A 217 -0.98 18.82 15.19
N VAL A 218 -0.22 18.12 16.02
CA VAL A 218 -0.67 17.02 16.87
C VAL A 218 -0.59 17.49 18.31
N LEU A 219 -1.69 17.39 19.05
CA LEU A 219 -1.80 17.87 20.41
C LEU A 219 -2.37 16.78 21.33
N GLU A 220 -1.66 16.43 22.38
CA GLU A 220 -2.23 15.77 23.55
C GLU A 220 -2.80 16.85 24.48
N LYS A 221 -4.05 16.69 24.92
CA LYS A 221 -4.64 17.56 25.94
C LYS A 221 -4.62 16.83 27.29
N PRO A 222 -4.21 17.48 28.38
CA PRO A 222 -4.40 16.91 29.72
C PRO A 222 -5.90 16.85 30.00
N PHE A 223 -6.38 15.67 30.36
CA PHE A 223 -7.74 15.49 30.87
C PHE A 223 -7.66 15.30 32.38
N ALA A 224 -8.54 16.02 33.09
CA ALA A 224 -8.58 16.11 34.54
C ALA A 224 -9.33 14.94 35.17
#